data_AF-A0A4D6T149-F1
#
_entry.id   AF-A0A4D6T149-F1
#
_cell.length_a   1.000
_cell.length_b   1.000
_cell.length_c   1.000
_cell.angle_alpha   90.00
_cell.angle_beta   90.00
_cell.angle_gamma   90.00
#
_symmetry.space_group_name_H-M   'P 1'
#
loop_
_entity.id
_entity.type
_entity.pdbx_description
1 polymer ?
#
loop_
_entity_poly.entity_id
_entity_poly.type
_entity_poly.pdbx_seq_one_letter_code
_entity_poly.pdbx_strand_id
1 'polypeptide(L)'
;MKFLVVFAAVILAINAASDAELWAEFKKTHGRDYKSFREEKYRFSVFQQNLKTINEHNEKYESGETSYFMGVNRFADKTPAEFLKMLNYSKSVKPATRSGNLYKMSGLELPSEVNWLPKGIITPVKDQGSCGSCWAFSAVGSIESQYALKTGELINLSEQNLVDCSGSYGNDGCDGGLMDYAFEYVRDNGIEKTSDYPYTGYDDRCAFSRSKSVLNVVGWTDIPSNSESALEDAIANAGPISVAVNADNFQFYSGGVLDDRT
;
A
#
# COMPACT_ATOMS: atom_id res chain seq x y z
N MET A 1 59.07 17.51 29.96
CA MET A 1 58.29 18.28 28.96
C MET A 1 57.12 17.40 28.56
N LYS A 2 55.90 17.72 29.02
CA LYS A 2 54.82 18.36 28.23
C LYS A 2 54.44 17.50 27.01
N PHE A 3 53.21 17.02 26.81
CA PHE A 3 51.91 17.66 27.00
C PHE A 3 50.79 16.61 27.17
N LEU A 4 49.84 16.90 28.06
CA LEU A 4 48.45 16.48 27.91
C LEU A 4 47.93 16.97 26.56
N VAL A 5 47.36 16.09 25.76
CA VAL A 5 46.49 16.50 24.65
C VAL A 5 45.08 16.03 24.98
N VAL A 6 44.30 17.00 25.46
CA VAL A 6 42.85 16.97 25.49
C VAL A 6 42.38 17.14 24.05
N PHE A 7 41.71 16.13 23.48
CA PHE A 7 40.79 16.31 22.35
C PHE A 7 39.39 16.10 22.93
N ALA A 8 38.78 17.18 23.42
CA ALA A 8 37.83 18.00 22.65
C ALA A 8 36.59 17.17 22.31
N ALA A 9 35.54 17.39 23.11
CA ALA A 9 34.20 16.89 22.90
C ALA A 9 33.77 17.14 21.44
N VAL A 10 33.45 16.06 20.73
CA VAL A 10 32.70 16.15 19.47
C VAL A 10 31.31 16.65 19.85
N ILE A 11 31.10 17.94 19.66
CA ILE A 11 29.78 18.57 19.70
C ILE A 11 28.97 17.86 18.62
N LEU A 12 28.01 17.02 19.04
CA LEU A 12 26.90 16.59 18.19
C LEU A 12 26.21 17.88 17.74
N ALA A 13 26.46 18.28 16.49
CA ALA A 13 25.70 19.33 15.85
C ALA A 13 24.28 18.80 15.64
N ILE A 14 23.40 19.08 16.60
CA ILE A 14 21.96 19.02 16.39
C ILE A 14 21.66 20.17 15.42
N ASN A 15 21.66 19.89 14.12
CA ASN A 15 20.98 20.77 13.18
C ASN A 15 19.49 20.64 13.47
N ALA A 16 18.99 21.45 14.41
CA ALA A 16 17.57 21.69 14.55
C ALA A 16 17.15 22.54 13.34
N ALA A 17 16.92 21.87 12.21
CA ALA A 17 16.31 22.52 11.05
C ALA A 17 14.98 23.12 11.50
N SER A 18 14.77 24.39 11.17
CA SER A 18 13.49 25.05 11.38
C SER A 18 12.40 24.38 10.55
N ASP A 19 11.15 24.48 10.98
CA ASP A 19 9.99 24.00 10.20
C ASP A 19 10.00 24.54 8.77
N ALA A 20 10.49 25.77 8.56
CA ALA A 20 10.61 26.39 7.24
C ALA A 20 11.65 25.70 6.34
N GLU A 21 12.78 25.27 6.90
CA GLU A 21 13.80 24.49 6.18
C GLU A 21 13.30 23.09 5.86
N LEU A 22 12.65 22.43 6.83
CA LEU A 22 12.01 21.13 6.62
C LEU A 22 10.91 21.20 5.56
N TRP A 23 10.13 22.29 5.54
CA TRP A 23 9.11 22.53 4.52
C TRP A 23 9.70 22.72 3.13
N ALA A 24 10.78 23.51 3.02
CA ALA A 24 11.46 23.71 1.75
C ALA A 24 12.00 22.40 1.19
N GLU A 25 12.61 21.56 2.04
CA GLU A 25 13.10 20.24 1.64
C GLU A 25 11.97 19.27 1.31
N PHE A 26 10.89 19.25 2.09
CA PHE A 26 9.68 18.46 1.80
C PHE A 26 9.12 18.80 0.42
N LYS A 27 8.94 20.10 0.12
CA LYS A 27 8.41 20.53 -1.18
C LYS A 27 9.32 20.11 -2.32
N LYS A 28 10.63 20.25 -2.15
CA LYS A 28 11.62 19.84 -3.14
C LYS A 28 11.62 18.32 -3.36
N THR A 29 11.65 17.54 -2.27
CA THR A 29 11.68 16.07 -2.30
C THR A 29 10.42 15.48 -2.94
N HIS A 30 9.25 16.07 -2.68
CA HIS A 30 7.96 15.55 -3.16
C HIS A 30 7.37 16.35 -4.32
N GLY A 31 8.15 17.24 -4.95
CA GLY A 31 7.72 18.02 -6.11
C GLY A 31 6.45 18.84 -5.87
N ARG A 32 6.32 19.46 -4.69
CA ARG A 32 5.13 20.20 -4.31
C ARG A 32 5.12 21.59 -4.93
N ASP A 33 4.08 21.85 -5.71
CA ASP A 33 3.74 23.14 -6.25
C ASP A 33 2.27 23.44 -5.93
N TYR A 34 2.00 24.59 -5.32
CA TYR A 34 0.67 24.95 -4.80
C TYR A 34 0.09 26.08 -5.63
N LYS A 35 -1.23 26.05 -5.88
CA LYS A 35 -1.89 26.96 -6.84
C LYS A 35 -1.86 28.42 -6.39
N SER A 36 -1.68 28.65 -5.09
CA SER A 36 -1.63 29.99 -4.52
C SER A 36 -0.82 30.03 -3.24
N PHE A 37 -0.30 31.21 -2.91
CA PHE A 37 0.32 31.48 -1.61
C PHE A 37 -0.60 31.14 -0.43
N ARG A 38 -1.92 31.33 -0.58
CA ARG A 38 -2.90 30.97 0.45
C ARG A 38 -2.95 29.45 0.67
N GLU A 39 -2.95 28.68 -0.41
CA GLU A 39 -2.91 27.21 -0.34
C GLU A 39 -1.59 26.74 0.26
N GLU A 40 -0.45 27.29 -0.18
CA GLU A 40 0.86 26.94 0.38
C GLU A 40 0.93 27.24 1.88
N LYS A 41 0.45 28.40 2.31
CA LYS A 41 0.42 28.77 3.73
C LYS A 41 -0.44 27.80 4.55
N TYR A 42 -1.58 27.38 4.00
CA TYR A 42 -2.43 26.37 4.63
C TYR A 42 -1.71 25.01 4.71
N ARG A 43 -1.12 24.55 3.61
CA ARG A 43 -0.40 23.27 3.53
C ARG A 43 0.82 23.23 4.44
N PHE A 44 1.53 24.35 4.59
CA PHE A 44 2.59 24.49 5.56
C PHE A 44 2.07 24.36 7.00
N SER A 45 0.92 24.96 7.33
CA SER A 45 0.32 24.78 8.67
C SER A 45 -0.09 23.33 8.96
N VAL A 46 -0.57 22.60 7.95
CA VAL A 46 -0.88 21.16 8.06
C VAL A 46 0.42 20.36 8.26
N PHE A 47 1.47 20.69 7.51
CA PHE A 47 2.79 20.08 7.65
C PHE A 47 3.38 20.27 9.05
N GLN A 48 3.29 21.47 9.62
CA GLN A 48 3.76 21.72 10.99
C GLN A 48 2.98 20.90 12.03
N GLN A 49 1.66 20.77 11.86
CA GLN A 49 0.83 19.95 12.74
C GLN A 49 1.21 18.45 12.64
N ASN A 50 1.45 17.97 11.42
CA ASN A 50 1.87 16.58 11.20
C ASN A 50 3.29 16.30 11.70
N LEU A 51 4.22 17.25 11.55
CA LEU A 51 5.56 17.16 12.15
C LEU A 51 5.48 17.00 13.66
N LYS A 52 4.62 17.78 14.32
CA LYS A 52 4.39 17.64 15.76
C LYS A 52 3.90 16.24 16.11
N THR A 53 2.90 15.72 15.39
CA THR A 53 2.39 14.35 15.59
C THR A 53 3.47 13.29 15.39
N ILE A 54 4.28 13.41 14.35
CA ILE A 54 5.40 12.49 14.07
C ILE A 54 6.41 12.51 15.22
N ASN A 55 6.80 13.70 15.69
CA ASN A 55 7.78 13.85 16.76
C ASN A 55 7.25 13.30 18.09
N GLU A 56 6.01 13.63 18.47
CA GLU A 56 5.36 13.10 19.68
C GLU A 56 5.21 11.57 19.65
N HIS A 57 4.97 10.98 18.47
CA HIS A 57 4.95 9.52 18.32
C HIS A 57 6.36 8.94 18.44
N ASN A 58 7.36 9.57 17.84
CA ASN A 58 8.73 9.07 17.87
C ASN A 58 9.38 9.17 19.25
N GLU A 59 8.98 10.14 20.10
CA GLU A 59 9.36 10.15 21.52
C GLU A 59 8.88 8.87 22.25
N LYS A 60 7.68 8.38 21.92
CA LYS A 60 7.15 7.11 22.46
C LYS A 60 7.86 5.89 21.89
N TYR A 61 8.27 5.95 20.63
CA TYR A 61 9.10 4.89 20.03
C TYR A 61 10.46 4.80 20.73
N GLU A 62 11.11 5.95 20.97
CA GLU A 62 12.39 6.03 21.66
C GLU A 62 12.31 5.58 23.13
N SER A 63 11.17 5.80 23.80
CA SER A 63 10.91 5.29 25.15
C SER A 63 10.48 3.82 25.20
N GLY A 64 10.28 3.17 24.04
CA GLY A 64 9.84 1.78 23.94
C GLY A 64 8.34 1.56 24.22
N GLU A 65 7.54 2.63 24.23
CA GLU A 65 6.08 2.56 24.39
C GLU A 65 5.36 2.13 23.10
N THR A 66 5.98 2.32 21.93
CA THR A 66 5.48 1.86 20.64
C THR A 66 6.55 1.04 19.90
N SER A 67 6.12 0.12 19.03
CA SER A 67 7.01 -0.79 18.27
C SER A 67 7.34 -0.30 16.86
N TYR A 68 6.89 0.90 16.49
CA TYR A 68 7.08 1.50 15.18
C TYR A 68 7.36 2.99 15.28
N PHE A 69 8.02 3.53 14.26
CA PHE A 69 8.31 4.96 14.15
C PHE A 69 7.63 5.57 12.93
N MET A 70 7.36 6.86 13.04
CA MET A 70 6.79 7.68 11.99
C MET A 70 7.85 8.51 11.28
N GLY A 71 7.56 8.94 10.06
CA GLY A 71 8.46 9.78 9.27
C GLY A 71 7.70 10.71 8.33
N VAL A 72 8.36 11.82 8.01
CA VAL A 72 7.89 12.72 6.95
C VAL A 72 7.90 11.95 5.63
N ASN A 73 6.74 11.88 4.99
CA ASN A 73 6.58 11.31 3.66
C ASN A 73 5.71 12.24 2.81
N ARG A 74 5.40 11.83 1.58
CA ARG A 74 4.60 12.63 0.65
C ARG A 74 3.25 13.09 1.21
N PHE A 75 2.67 12.43 2.21
CA PHE A 75 1.39 12.80 2.79
C PHE A 75 1.49 13.82 3.93
N ALA A 76 2.70 14.31 4.26
CA ALA A 76 2.91 15.25 5.36
C ALA A 76 2.20 16.60 5.19
N ASP A 77 1.77 16.98 3.99
CA ASP A 77 0.94 18.18 3.75
C ASP A 77 -0.57 17.91 3.69
N LYS A 78 -1.01 16.69 4.08
CA LYS A 78 -2.41 16.28 4.12
C LYS A 78 -2.89 16.11 5.55
N THR A 79 -4.11 16.54 5.80
CA THR A 79 -4.81 16.20 7.05
C THR A 79 -5.16 14.71 7.08
N PRO A 80 -5.39 14.11 8.26
CA PRO A 80 -5.87 12.73 8.36
C PRO A 80 -7.14 12.49 7.52
N ALA A 81 -8.09 13.43 7.55
CA ALA A 81 -9.31 13.33 6.75
C ALA A 81 -9.05 13.33 5.24
N GLU A 82 -8.09 14.13 4.75
CA GLU A 82 -7.68 14.12 3.35
C GLU A 82 -6.96 12.83 2.96
N PHE A 83 -6.12 12.28 3.85
CA PHE A 83 -5.46 10.99 3.63
C PHE A 83 -6.47 9.85 3.55
N LEU A 84 -7.40 9.75 4.52
CA LEU A 84 -8.44 8.71 4.52
C LEU A 84 -9.37 8.82 3.31
N LYS A 85 -9.67 10.04 2.87
CA LYS A 85 -10.46 10.26 1.66
C LYS A 85 -9.78 9.68 0.41
N MET A 86 -8.44 9.65 0.36
CA MET A 86 -7.71 9.04 -0.76
C MET A 86 -7.77 7.51 -0.75
N LEU A 87 -7.95 6.89 0.41
CA LEU A 87 -8.10 5.44 0.55
C LEU A 87 -9.51 4.96 0.15
N ASN A 88 -10.48 5.89 0.14
CA ASN A 88 -11.84 5.78 -0.37
C ASN A 88 -12.49 4.41 -0.16
N TYR A 89 -12.63 3.99 1.10
CA TYR A 89 -13.40 2.80 1.45
C TYR A 89 -14.89 3.07 1.22
N SER A 90 -15.44 2.57 0.12
CA SER A 90 -16.89 2.61 -0.08
C SER A 90 -17.61 1.60 0.80
N LYS A 91 -18.46 2.11 1.68
CA LYS A 91 -19.43 1.33 2.46
C LYS A 91 -20.50 0.65 1.60
N SER A 92 -20.62 0.99 0.31
CA SER A 92 -21.60 0.38 -0.60
C SER A 92 -21.11 -0.96 -1.17
N VAL A 93 -19.79 -1.17 -1.22
CA VAL A 93 -19.19 -2.43 -1.68
C VAL A 93 -19.25 -3.45 -0.55
N LYS A 94 -20.28 -4.32 -0.58
CA LYS A 94 -20.46 -5.35 0.44
C LYS A 94 -19.57 -6.55 0.13
N PRO A 95 -18.81 -7.08 1.11
CA PRO A 95 -18.19 -8.39 1.00
C PRO A 95 -19.27 -9.43 0.77
N ALA A 96 -19.23 -10.07 -0.38
CA ALA A 96 -19.96 -11.30 -0.63
C ALA A 96 -18.90 -12.39 -0.84
N THR A 97 -18.99 -13.51 -0.12
CA THR A 97 -18.22 -14.71 -0.45
C THR A 97 -18.63 -15.16 -1.85
N ARG A 98 -17.78 -14.89 -2.86
CA ARG A 98 -18.08 -15.21 -4.26
C ARG A 98 -17.42 -16.51 -4.73
N SER A 99 -16.36 -16.96 -4.07
CA SER A 99 -15.70 -18.22 -4.43
C SER A 99 -16.51 -19.45 -4.04
N GLY A 100 -17.33 -19.34 -2.97
CA GLY A 100 -17.97 -20.48 -2.30
C GLY A 100 -16.99 -21.48 -1.65
N ASN A 101 -15.67 -21.22 -1.75
CA ASN A 101 -14.61 -22.11 -1.30
C ASN A 101 -13.78 -21.44 -0.21
N LEU A 102 -13.76 -22.05 0.97
CA LEU A 102 -12.89 -21.63 2.06
C LEU A 102 -11.57 -22.38 2.01
N TYR A 103 -10.49 -21.66 2.34
CA TYR A 103 -9.16 -22.23 2.47
C TYR A 103 -9.16 -23.30 3.55
N LYS A 104 -8.56 -24.45 3.22
CA LYS A 104 -8.37 -25.55 4.15
C LYS A 104 -6.90 -25.62 4.47
N MET A 105 -6.59 -25.57 5.76
CA MET A 105 -5.21 -25.61 6.20
C MET A 105 -4.53 -26.90 5.73
N SER A 106 -3.27 -26.79 5.33
CA SER A 106 -2.44 -27.88 4.83
C SER A 106 -2.18 -28.96 5.88
N GLY A 107 -2.16 -28.57 7.16
CA GLY A 107 -1.76 -29.42 8.29
C GLY A 107 -0.25 -29.69 8.34
N LEU A 108 0.55 -28.97 7.55
CA LEU A 108 2.00 -29.08 7.52
C LEU A 108 2.63 -28.22 8.62
N GLU A 109 3.85 -28.58 9.02
CA GLU A 109 4.67 -27.72 9.86
C GLU A 109 5.11 -26.50 9.04
N LEU A 110 4.83 -25.31 9.57
CA LEU A 110 5.13 -24.05 8.90
C LEU A 110 6.56 -23.58 9.22
N PRO A 111 7.24 -22.93 8.27
CA PRO A 111 8.49 -22.25 8.57
C PRO A 111 8.25 -21.09 9.56
N SER A 112 9.26 -20.77 10.36
CA SER A 112 9.19 -19.66 11.33
C SER A 112 9.13 -18.28 10.68
N GLU A 113 9.52 -18.16 9.40
CA GLU A 113 9.48 -16.93 8.62
C GLU A 113 9.22 -17.23 7.15
N VAL A 114 8.38 -16.41 6.51
CA VAL A 114 8.12 -16.45 5.07
C VAL A 114 8.38 -15.07 4.48
N ASN A 115 9.28 -15.00 3.50
CA ASN A 115 9.52 -13.79 2.73
C ASN A 115 9.59 -14.13 1.24
N TRP A 116 8.64 -13.61 0.48
CA TRP A 116 8.51 -13.85 -0.96
C TRP A 116 9.35 -12.90 -1.82
N LEU A 117 9.87 -11.80 -1.27
CA LEU A 117 10.65 -10.81 -2.03
C LEU A 117 11.91 -11.44 -2.69
N PRO A 118 12.75 -12.22 -1.99
CA PRO A 118 13.93 -12.84 -2.61
C PRO A 118 13.62 -13.88 -3.68
N LYS A 119 12.36 -14.32 -3.79
CA LYS A 119 11.92 -15.29 -4.81
C LYS A 119 11.70 -14.65 -6.18
N GLY A 120 11.69 -13.31 -6.27
CA GLY A 120 11.53 -12.61 -7.55
C GLY A 120 10.12 -12.74 -8.16
N ILE A 121 9.11 -13.00 -7.34
CA ILE A 121 7.71 -13.18 -7.77
C ILE A 121 6.82 -11.96 -7.48
N ILE A 122 7.41 -10.86 -6.99
CA ILE A 122 6.69 -9.64 -6.60
C ILE A 122 7.18 -8.49 -7.49
N THR A 123 6.25 -7.76 -8.11
CA THR A 123 6.55 -6.55 -8.89
C THR A 123 6.98 -5.38 -7.98
N PRO A 124 7.68 -4.36 -8.50
CA PRO A 124 8.00 -3.18 -7.70
C PRO A 124 6.74 -2.53 -7.11
N VAL A 125 6.87 -1.90 -5.94
CA VAL A 125 5.79 -1.14 -5.31
C VAL A 125 5.25 -0.09 -6.28
N LYS A 126 3.93 -0.08 -6.48
CA LYS A 126 3.21 0.83 -7.37
C LYS A 126 2.51 1.94 -6.57
N ASP A 127 1.83 2.86 -7.26
CA ASP A 127 1.20 4.04 -6.66
C ASP A 127 -0.22 4.29 -7.19
N GLN A 128 -1.22 4.15 -6.32
CA GLN A 128 -2.62 4.44 -6.66
C GLN A 128 -2.96 5.95 -6.74
N GLY A 129 -2.05 6.81 -6.28
CA GLY A 129 -2.30 8.25 -6.25
C GLY A 129 -3.50 8.62 -5.39
N SER A 130 -4.45 9.38 -5.96
CA SER A 130 -5.67 9.85 -5.28
C SER A 130 -6.92 9.01 -5.59
N CYS A 131 -6.76 7.90 -6.30
CA CYS A 131 -7.83 6.98 -6.65
C CYS A 131 -7.96 5.90 -5.58
N GLY A 132 -9.18 5.58 -5.14
CA GLY A 132 -9.48 4.51 -4.18
C GLY A 132 -9.37 3.10 -4.77
N SER A 133 -8.40 2.85 -5.64
CA SER A 133 -8.25 1.58 -6.35
C SER A 133 -7.31 0.58 -5.65
N CYS A 134 -7.12 0.68 -4.34
CA CYS A 134 -6.25 -0.22 -3.57
C CYS A 134 -6.63 -1.70 -3.78
N TRP A 135 -7.92 -1.98 -3.94
CA TRP A 135 -8.46 -3.30 -4.26
C TRP A 135 -7.92 -3.85 -5.60
N ALA A 136 -7.74 -3.00 -6.62
CA ALA A 136 -7.21 -3.41 -7.92
C ALA A 136 -5.73 -3.78 -7.82
N PHE A 137 -4.94 -2.96 -7.11
CA PHE A 137 -3.51 -3.26 -6.83
C PHE A 137 -3.35 -4.54 -6.02
N SER A 138 -4.20 -4.74 -4.99
CA SER A 138 -4.19 -5.95 -4.17
C SER A 138 -4.51 -7.20 -5.00
N ALA A 139 -5.53 -7.13 -5.88
CA ALA A 139 -5.87 -8.24 -6.77
C ALA A 139 -4.74 -8.53 -7.77
N VAL A 140 -4.23 -7.49 -8.45
CA VAL A 140 -3.14 -7.62 -9.43
C VAL A 140 -1.90 -8.24 -8.80
N GLY A 141 -1.44 -7.76 -7.64
CA GLY A 141 -0.24 -8.28 -6.97
C GLY A 141 -0.33 -9.78 -6.65
N SER A 142 -1.51 -10.24 -6.21
CA SER A 142 -1.76 -11.67 -5.98
C SER A 142 -1.74 -12.47 -7.30
N ILE A 143 -2.39 -11.97 -8.36
CA ILE A 143 -2.41 -12.64 -9.67
C ILE A 143 -0.99 -12.72 -10.27
N GLU A 144 -0.24 -11.62 -10.24
CA GLU A 144 1.15 -11.55 -10.70
C GLU A 144 2.02 -12.59 -9.98
N SER A 145 1.89 -12.68 -8.66
CA SER A 145 2.65 -13.62 -7.83
C SER A 145 2.28 -15.07 -8.13
N GLN A 146 0.99 -15.38 -8.27
CA GLN A 146 0.52 -16.73 -8.64
C GLN A 146 0.97 -17.12 -10.05
N TYR A 147 0.95 -16.19 -10.99
CA TYR A 147 1.45 -16.41 -12.34
C TYR A 147 2.95 -16.71 -12.33
N ALA A 148 3.73 -15.95 -11.57
CA ALA A 148 5.17 -16.16 -11.44
C ALA A 148 5.50 -17.50 -10.75
N LEU A 149 4.77 -17.89 -9.71
CA LEU A 149 4.90 -19.21 -9.07
C LEU A 149 4.60 -20.37 -10.04
N LYS A 150 3.62 -20.18 -10.93
CA LYS A 150 3.20 -21.22 -11.89
C LYS A 150 4.14 -21.35 -13.08
N THR A 151 4.64 -20.23 -13.59
CA THR A 151 5.32 -20.15 -14.90
C THR A 151 6.82 -19.90 -14.79
N GLY A 152 7.28 -19.33 -13.67
CA GLY A 152 8.63 -18.79 -13.52
C GLY A 152 8.82 -17.41 -14.17
N GLU A 153 7.78 -16.80 -14.74
CA GLU A 153 7.82 -15.47 -15.36
C GLU A 153 7.09 -14.44 -14.49
N LEU A 154 7.75 -13.33 -14.17
CA LEU A 154 7.11 -12.19 -13.52
C LEU A 154 6.53 -11.25 -14.58
N ILE A 155 5.23 -10.99 -14.48
CA ILE A 155 4.47 -10.12 -15.39
C ILE A 155 3.95 -8.90 -14.63
N ASN A 156 3.85 -7.76 -15.30
CA ASN A 156 3.27 -6.53 -14.74
C ASN A 156 1.89 -6.29 -15.38
N LEU A 157 0.82 -6.55 -14.63
CA LEU A 157 -0.57 -6.48 -15.07
C LEU A 157 -1.16 -5.09 -14.84
N SER A 158 -2.27 -4.80 -15.51
CA SER A 158 -2.94 -3.50 -15.46
C SER A 158 -3.99 -3.43 -14.36
N GLU A 159 -3.76 -2.58 -13.36
CA GLU A 159 -4.80 -2.21 -12.40
C GLU A 159 -5.91 -1.38 -13.06
N GLN A 160 -5.57 -0.55 -14.04
CA GLN A 160 -6.54 0.31 -14.73
C GLN A 160 -7.58 -0.50 -15.51
N ASN A 161 -7.17 -1.63 -16.09
CA ASN A 161 -8.10 -2.58 -16.69
C ASN A 161 -9.17 -2.99 -15.67
N LEU A 162 -8.81 -3.26 -14.41
CA LEU A 162 -9.78 -3.61 -13.38
C LEU A 162 -10.65 -2.41 -13.01
N VAL A 163 -10.03 -1.26 -12.76
CA VAL A 163 -10.71 0.00 -12.40
C VAL A 163 -11.82 0.31 -13.40
N ASP A 164 -11.51 0.27 -14.69
CA ASP A 164 -12.45 0.71 -15.74
C ASP A 164 -13.48 -0.37 -16.13
N CYS A 165 -13.15 -1.66 -16.00
CA CYS A 165 -13.93 -2.73 -16.63
C CYS A 165 -14.69 -3.65 -15.68
N SER A 166 -14.35 -3.68 -14.38
CA SER A 166 -14.97 -4.63 -13.44
C SER A 166 -16.23 -4.09 -12.76
N GLY A 167 -16.76 -2.94 -13.21
CA GLY A 167 -17.96 -2.32 -12.64
C GLY A 167 -19.19 -3.23 -12.60
N SER A 168 -19.41 -4.01 -13.66
CA SER A 168 -20.53 -4.98 -13.72
C SER A 168 -20.40 -6.15 -12.73
N TYR A 169 -19.22 -6.36 -12.15
CA TYR A 169 -18.95 -7.38 -11.14
C TYR A 169 -19.16 -6.86 -9.71
N GLY A 170 -19.35 -5.54 -9.54
CA GLY A 170 -19.65 -4.91 -8.25
C GLY A 170 -18.54 -3.99 -7.71
N ASN A 171 -17.47 -3.78 -8.48
CA ASN A 171 -16.49 -2.73 -8.17
C ASN A 171 -16.99 -1.36 -8.63
N ASP A 172 -16.43 -0.30 -8.06
CA ASP A 172 -16.82 1.09 -8.32
C ASP A 172 -15.58 1.95 -8.62
N GLY A 173 -14.63 1.39 -9.37
CA GLY A 173 -13.43 2.09 -9.83
C GLY A 173 -12.63 2.75 -8.68
N CYS A 174 -12.46 4.07 -8.76
CA CYS A 174 -11.80 4.91 -7.76
C CYS A 174 -12.64 5.17 -6.50
N ASP A 175 -13.92 4.81 -6.51
CA ASP A 175 -14.78 4.81 -5.33
C ASP A 175 -14.74 3.48 -4.55
N GLY A 176 -13.92 2.52 -4.98
CA GLY A 176 -13.59 1.32 -4.21
C GLY A 176 -14.07 0.03 -4.86
N GLY A 177 -13.76 -1.09 -4.22
CA GLY A 177 -13.99 -2.41 -4.79
C GLY A 177 -13.44 -3.53 -3.92
N LEU A 178 -13.58 -4.76 -4.40
CA LEU A 178 -13.08 -5.97 -3.74
C LEU A 178 -12.29 -6.84 -4.72
N MET A 179 -11.24 -7.46 -4.19
CA MET A 179 -10.35 -8.33 -4.95
C MET A 179 -11.11 -9.51 -5.54
N ASP A 180 -12.09 -10.07 -4.83
CA ASP A 180 -12.98 -11.13 -5.33
C ASP A 180 -13.71 -10.76 -6.62
N TYR A 181 -14.26 -9.55 -6.71
CA TYR A 181 -14.93 -9.08 -7.92
C TYR A 181 -13.94 -8.87 -9.07
N ALA A 182 -12.72 -8.47 -8.75
CA ALA A 182 -11.64 -8.40 -9.72
C ALA A 182 -11.24 -9.80 -10.22
N PHE A 183 -11.07 -10.78 -9.32
CA PHE A 183 -10.77 -12.16 -9.70
C PHE A 183 -11.88 -12.75 -10.57
N GLU A 184 -13.15 -12.47 -10.25
CA GLU A 184 -14.28 -12.88 -11.06
C GLU A 184 -14.23 -12.29 -12.48
N TYR A 185 -13.97 -10.98 -12.58
CA TYR A 185 -13.78 -10.32 -13.88
C TYR A 185 -12.65 -10.96 -14.69
N VAL A 186 -11.49 -11.19 -14.09
CA VAL A 186 -10.31 -11.78 -14.76
C VAL A 186 -10.56 -13.23 -15.15
N ARG A 187 -11.37 -13.98 -14.40
CA ARG A 187 -11.78 -15.34 -14.80
C ARG A 187 -12.55 -15.31 -16.11
N ASP A 188 -13.54 -14.43 -16.22
CA ASP A 188 -14.49 -14.41 -17.34
C ASP A 188 -13.95 -13.71 -18.59
N ASN A 189 -13.05 -12.72 -18.41
CA ASN A 189 -12.58 -11.84 -19.48
C ASN A 189 -11.08 -11.96 -19.73
N GLY A 190 -10.30 -12.08 -18.66
CA GLY A 190 -8.85 -11.97 -18.66
C GLY A 190 -8.37 -10.59 -18.23
N ILE A 191 -7.07 -10.33 -18.39
CA ILE A 191 -6.43 -9.07 -17.98
C ILE A 191 -5.26 -8.72 -18.88
N GLU A 192 -5.04 -7.43 -19.13
CA GLU A 192 -3.92 -6.91 -19.92
C GLU A 192 -2.68 -6.59 -19.08
N LYS A 193 -1.53 -6.41 -19.75
CA LYS A 193 -0.31 -5.87 -19.14
C LYS A 193 -0.45 -4.36 -18.90
N THR A 194 0.24 -3.84 -17.88
CA THR A 194 0.37 -2.39 -17.65
C THR A 194 0.93 -1.66 -18.87
N SER A 195 1.79 -2.30 -19.69
CA SER A 195 2.31 -1.71 -20.92
C SER A 195 1.26 -1.45 -21.99
N ASP A 196 0.19 -2.25 -22.01
CA ASP A 196 -0.88 -2.17 -22.99
C ASP A 196 -2.06 -1.33 -22.51
N TYR A 197 -2.27 -1.27 -21.19
CA TYR A 197 -3.30 -0.52 -20.50
C TYR A 197 -2.71 0.18 -19.26
N PRO A 198 -2.04 1.34 -19.42
CA PRO A 198 -1.35 2.03 -18.33
C PRO A 198 -2.28 2.56 -17.24
N TYR A 199 -1.78 2.65 -16.01
CA TYR A 199 -2.50 3.26 -14.89
C TYR A 199 -2.59 4.78 -15.02
N THR A 200 -3.80 5.32 -14.93
CA THR A 200 -4.09 6.75 -15.05
C THR A 200 -4.56 7.37 -13.73
N GLY A 201 -5.07 6.55 -12.80
CA GLY A 201 -5.46 6.99 -11.46
C GLY A 201 -6.76 7.79 -11.41
N TYR A 202 -7.67 7.54 -12.35
CA TYR A 202 -9.05 8.03 -12.37
C TYR A 202 -9.94 7.03 -13.12
N ASP A 203 -11.26 7.15 -12.96
CA ASP A 203 -12.21 6.30 -13.69
C ASP A 203 -12.26 6.69 -15.16
N ASP A 204 -12.03 5.72 -16.05
CA ASP A 204 -12.18 5.89 -17.49
C ASP A 204 -13.17 4.86 -18.06
N ARG A 205 -13.47 4.99 -19.34
CA ARG A 205 -14.24 3.99 -20.06
C ARG A 205 -13.39 2.74 -20.28
N CYS A 206 -13.96 1.58 -19.94
CA CYS A 206 -13.33 0.29 -20.23
C CYS A 206 -12.84 0.18 -21.69
N ALA A 207 -11.53 0.08 -21.85
CA ALA A 207 -10.84 -0.06 -23.13
C ALA A 207 -10.25 -1.47 -23.33
N PHE A 208 -10.67 -2.45 -22.52
CA PHE A 208 -10.16 -3.81 -22.56
C PHE A 208 -10.31 -4.45 -23.95
N SER A 209 -9.24 -5.09 -24.39
CA SER A 209 -9.10 -5.80 -25.64
C SER A 209 -8.74 -7.27 -25.37
N ARG A 210 -9.68 -8.17 -25.69
CA ARG A 210 -9.47 -9.62 -25.51
C ARG A 210 -8.22 -10.15 -26.23
N SER A 211 -7.82 -9.55 -27.36
CA SER A 211 -6.60 -9.93 -28.08
C SER A 211 -5.30 -9.55 -27.36
N LYS A 212 -5.36 -8.66 -26.37
CA LYS A 212 -4.23 -8.25 -25.53
C LYS A 212 -4.24 -8.89 -24.14
N SER A 213 -5.28 -9.66 -23.83
CA SER A 213 -5.34 -10.43 -22.59
C SER A 213 -4.18 -11.42 -22.53
N VAL A 214 -3.50 -11.46 -21.38
CA VAL A 214 -2.32 -12.30 -21.18
C VAL A 214 -2.58 -13.52 -20.29
N LEU A 215 -3.64 -13.49 -19.49
CA LEU A 215 -4.05 -14.61 -18.65
C LEU A 215 -5.52 -14.50 -18.23
N ASN A 216 -6.03 -15.63 -17.72
CA ASN A 216 -7.25 -15.72 -16.94
C ASN A 216 -6.92 -16.39 -15.61
N VAL A 217 -7.62 -16.01 -14.54
CA VAL A 217 -7.62 -16.82 -13.31
C VAL A 217 -8.63 -17.95 -13.44
N VAL A 218 -8.37 -19.09 -12.81
CA VAL A 218 -9.31 -20.23 -12.82
C VAL A 218 -10.30 -20.20 -11.64
N GLY A 219 -9.96 -19.45 -10.60
CA GLY A 219 -10.72 -19.31 -9.37
C GLY A 219 -9.90 -18.63 -8.29
N TRP A 220 -10.50 -18.44 -7.12
CA TRP A 220 -9.88 -17.94 -5.90
C TRP A 220 -10.50 -18.66 -4.70
N THR A 221 -9.89 -18.47 -3.54
CA THR A 221 -10.28 -19.12 -2.29
C THR A 221 -10.22 -18.09 -1.18
N ASP A 222 -11.24 -18.06 -0.34
CA ASP A 222 -11.31 -17.13 0.78
C ASP A 222 -10.68 -17.75 2.02
N ILE A 223 -9.80 -17.00 2.69
CA ILE A 223 -9.27 -17.42 3.99
C ILE A 223 -10.37 -17.23 5.03
N PRO A 224 -10.61 -18.20 5.94
CA PRO A 224 -11.56 -18.03 7.02
C PRO A 224 -11.34 -16.72 7.78
N SER A 225 -12.41 -15.92 7.91
CA SER A 225 -12.33 -14.62 8.58
C SER A 225 -11.81 -14.75 10.01
N ASN A 226 -10.96 -13.82 10.42
CA ASN A 226 -10.34 -13.76 11.76
C ASN A 226 -9.49 -15.01 12.12
N SER A 227 -8.92 -15.68 11.12
CA SER A 227 -7.99 -16.80 11.32
C SER A 227 -6.59 -16.45 10.80
N GLU A 228 -5.78 -15.85 11.66
CA GLU A 228 -4.36 -15.57 11.35
C GLU A 228 -3.58 -16.86 11.09
N SER A 229 -3.90 -17.95 11.80
CA SER A 229 -3.28 -19.27 11.55
C SER A 229 -3.56 -19.81 10.14
N ALA A 230 -4.78 -19.61 9.61
CA ALA A 230 -5.09 -19.98 8.24
C ALA A 230 -4.40 -19.05 7.23
N LEU A 231 -4.21 -17.77 7.58
CA LEU A 231 -3.44 -16.81 6.76
C LEU A 231 -1.95 -17.15 6.73
N GLU A 232 -1.35 -17.52 7.87
CA GLU A 232 0.04 -17.99 7.97
C GLU A 232 0.26 -19.26 7.13
N ASP A 233 -0.65 -20.22 7.22
CA ASP A 233 -0.56 -21.44 6.42
C ASP A 233 -0.74 -21.16 4.92
N ALA A 234 -1.69 -20.29 4.56
CA ALA A 234 -1.90 -19.88 3.17
C ALA A 234 -0.71 -19.13 2.60
N ILE A 235 -0.14 -18.16 3.32
CA ILE A 235 1.00 -17.38 2.81
C ILE A 235 2.25 -18.25 2.65
N ALA A 236 2.46 -19.24 3.54
CA ALA A 236 3.57 -20.17 3.47
C ALA A 236 3.45 -21.13 2.28
N ASN A 237 2.25 -21.64 2.00
CA ASN A 237 2.05 -22.73 1.06
C ASN A 237 1.52 -22.29 -0.32
N ALA A 238 0.81 -21.17 -0.40
CA ALA A 238 0.17 -20.69 -1.63
C ALA A 238 0.89 -19.49 -2.26
N GLY A 239 1.52 -18.61 -1.46
CA GLY A 239 2.17 -17.40 -1.97
C GLY A 239 1.59 -16.11 -1.38
N PRO A 240 1.93 -14.94 -1.95
CA PRO A 240 1.34 -13.66 -1.58
C PRO A 240 -0.19 -13.67 -1.67
N ILE A 241 -0.85 -13.08 -0.67
CA ILE A 241 -2.30 -13.10 -0.47
C ILE A 241 -2.85 -11.68 -0.44
N SER A 242 -3.96 -11.44 -1.13
CA SER A 242 -4.72 -10.19 -1.04
C SER A 242 -5.40 -10.08 0.33
N VAL A 243 -5.15 -8.98 1.03
CA VAL A 243 -5.78 -8.68 2.33
C VAL A 243 -6.38 -7.27 2.31
N ALA A 244 -7.31 -7.03 3.24
CA ALA A 244 -7.84 -5.71 3.54
C ALA A 244 -7.56 -5.40 5.03
N VAL A 245 -7.14 -4.18 5.31
CA VAL A 245 -6.79 -3.71 6.67
C VAL A 245 -7.46 -2.37 6.95
N ASN A 246 -7.69 -2.05 8.23
CA ASN A 246 -7.95 -0.67 8.61
C ASN A 246 -6.62 0.11 8.53
N ALA A 247 -6.59 1.14 7.68
CA ALA A 247 -5.40 1.93 7.40
C ALA A 247 -5.38 3.30 8.11
N ASP A 248 -6.24 3.51 9.12
CA ASP A 248 -6.41 4.78 9.81
C ASP A 248 -5.09 5.40 10.31
N ASN A 249 -4.19 4.55 10.82
CA ASN A 249 -2.90 4.98 11.40
C ASN A 249 -1.68 4.75 10.49
N PHE A 250 -1.89 4.54 9.18
CA PHE A 250 -0.79 4.27 8.24
C PHE A 250 -0.12 5.54 7.67
N GLN A 251 -0.74 6.72 7.83
CA GLN A 251 -0.35 7.94 7.10
C GLN A 251 1.14 8.26 7.15
N PHE A 252 1.78 8.06 8.32
CA PHE A 252 3.19 8.41 8.55
C PHE A 252 4.07 7.22 8.93
N TYR A 253 3.59 5.98 8.84
CA TYR A 253 4.43 4.81 9.12
C TYR A 253 5.73 4.86 8.28
N SER A 254 6.86 4.63 8.95
CA SER A 254 8.19 4.67 8.32
C SER A 254 9.03 3.43 8.61
N GLY A 255 8.75 2.71 9.70
CA GLY A 255 9.36 1.40 9.96
C GLY A 255 9.01 0.83 11.33
N GLY A 256 9.47 -0.40 11.58
CA GLY A 256 9.13 -1.18 12.77
C GLY A 256 7.86 -2.02 12.59
N VAL A 257 7.32 -2.58 13.69
CA VAL A 257 6.11 -3.39 13.67
C VAL A 257 4.93 -2.49 14.05
N LEU A 258 4.06 -2.22 13.09
CA LEU A 258 2.84 -1.45 13.35
C LEU A 258 1.91 -2.30 14.24
N ASP A 259 1.81 -1.94 15.51
CA ASP A 259 0.84 -2.46 16.47
C ASP A 259 -0.07 -1.28 16.83
N ASP A 260 -1.28 -1.32 16.32
CA ASP A 260 -2.30 -0.32 16.61
C ASP A 260 -3.43 -1.01 17.38
N ARG A 261 -3.48 -0.73 18.68
CA ARG A 261 -4.44 -1.32 19.62
C ARG A 261 -5.70 -0.48 19.80
N THR A 262 -5.93 0.50 18.92
CA THR A 262 -7.05 1.44 19.07
C THR A 262 -8.40 0.86 18.66
#